data_AF-A0A815I2P7-F1
#
_entry.id   AF-A0A815I2P7-F1
#
_cell.length_a   1.000
_cell.length_b   1.000
_cell.length_c   1.000
_cell.angle_alpha   90.00
_cell.angle_beta   90.00
_cell.angle_gamma   90.00
#
_symmetry.space_group_name_H-M   'P 1'
#
loop_
_entity.id
_entity.type
_entity.pdbx_description
1 polymer ?
#
loop_
_entity_poly.entity_id
_entity_poly.type
_entity_poly.pdbx_seq_one_letter_code
_entity_poly.pdbx_strand_id
1 'polypeptide(L)'
;GITDDTEVIQRIIDTYAESKIIFFDAGAYIHTRTVNIPRYAVIVGEVESTIMATGSFFADAKNPKPVWSVGKQGESGNVQIVDILFSHKGPVPGAIMMQWNLKSTCNGKSGLWSTHFRTGGARGTDLTPLNCLKLTYAVDRPECQGAFLQLHVTSQTSLYMENVWLWVADHNLDYPDHSQIDLFNGRTILVESQGPVWMYGTSAEHSVFYQYQFLNAQNIFLGQAQTESAYFQGVPPAPQPFTSLAAWSDPVFDSCSANDYTCAKGYGIDIINSKNIYVYNAGLYSFFESWNTSCIDTPNNKYCQKEMFRIQGNTQDVYLWNLETVGVENMVVVDGNTKVKSKDHMGVFPDGILAYLPNN
;
A
#
# COMPACT_ATOMS: atom_id res chain seq x y z
N GLY A 1 4.71 10.05 22.09
CA GLY A 1 3.87 8.85 21.84
C GLY A 1 2.63 8.79 22.72
N ILE A 2 2.32 9.87 23.44
CA ILE A 2 1.09 10.03 24.24
C ILE A 2 0.60 11.47 24.05
N THR A 3 1.49 12.44 24.28
CA THR A 3 1.27 13.86 23.98
C THR A 3 0.93 14.05 22.50
N ASP A 4 -0.11 14.83 22.23
CA ASP A 4 -0.45 15.31 20.89
C ASP A 4 0.60 16.34 20.44
N ASP A 5 1.41 15.95 19.47
CA ASP A 5 2.54 16.75 18.96
C ASP A 5 2.15 17.57 17.72
N THR A 6 0.89 17.46 17.27
CA THR A 6 0.45 17.99 15.97
C THR A 6 0.71 19.49 15.81
N GLU A 7 0.34 20.29 16.81
CA GLU A 7 0.47 21.75 16.74
C GLU A 7 1.92 22.21 16.77
N VAL A 8 2.73 21.58 17.62
CA VAL A 8 4.14 21.91 17.75
C VAL A 8 4.89 21.56 16.46
N ILE A 9 4.62 20.38 15.90
CA ILE A 9 5.21 19.93 14.64
C ILE A 9 4.81 20.85 13.48
N GLN A 10 3.51 21.17 13.35
CA GLN A 10 3.06 22.10 12.31
C GLN A 10 3.79 23.45 12.41
N ARG A 11 3.92 24.01 13.62
CA ARG A 11 4.61 25.29 13.83
C ARG A 11 6.08 25.23 13.46
N ILE A 12 6.78 24.15 13.79
CA ILE A 12 8.19 23.94 13.41
C ILE A 12 8.30 23.90 11.88
N ILE A 13 7.44 23.13 11.23
CA ILE A 13 7.40 23.00 9.78
C ILE A 13 7.15 24.36 9.12
N ASP A 14 6.13 25.09 9.56
CA ASP A 14 5.78 26.41 9.02
C ASP A 14 6.93 27.41 9.16
N THR A 15 7.72 27.30 10.23
CA THR A 15 8.82 28.22 10.51
C THR A 15 10.08 27.87 9.71
N TYR A 16 10.38 26.59 9.55
CA TYR A 16 11.72 26.14 9.17
C TYR A 16 11.81 25.38 7.85
N ALA A 17 10.70 24.91 7.28
CA ALA A 17 10.72 24.04 6.11
C ALA A 17 11.47 24.62 4.90
N GLU A 18 11.41 25.93 4.66
CA GLU A 18 12.11 26.55 3.52
C GLU A 18 13.55 27.01 3.86
N SER A 19 14.02 26.86 5.11
CA SER A 19 15.31 27.44 5.54
C SER A 19 16.24 26.49 6.31
N LYS A 20 15.75 25.36 6.78
CA LYS A 20 16.50 24.38 7.58
C LYS A 20 16.10 22.95 7.23
N ILE A 21 16.96 22.02 7.61
CA ILE A 21 16.59 20.61 7.74
C ILE A 21 15.80 20.48 9.05
N ILE A 22 14.62 19.87 8.97
CA ILE A 22 13.79 19.53 10.13
C ILE A 22 14.20 18.12 10.56
N PHE A 23 14.87 18.04 11.70
CA PHE A 23 15.31 16.78 12.27
C PHE A 23 14.27 16.29 13.28
N PHE A 24 13.76 15.08 13.07
CA PHE A 24 12.93 14.36 14.04
C PHE A 24 13.86 13.46 14.85
N ASP A 25 14.02 13.75 16.14
CA ASP A 25 14.72 12.84 17.06
C ASP A 25 13.97 11.50 17.17
N ALA A 26 14.67 10.45 17.61
CA ALA A 26 14.06 9.13 17.72
C ALA A 26 12.88 9.17 18.69
N GLY A 27 11.69 8.80 18.22
CA GLY A 27 10.48 8.90 19.01
C GLY A 27 9.22 8.56 18.24
N ALA A 28 8.11 8.52 18.97
CA ALA A 28 6.77 8.38 18.41
C ALA A 28 6.02 9.70 18.60
N TYR A 29 5.54 10.31 17.53
CA TYR A 29 4.93 11.64 17.52
C TYR A 29 3.44 11.53 17.21
N ILE A 30 2.59 11.80 18.20
CA ILE A 30 1.14 11.60 18.02
C ILE A 30 0.57 12.75 17.18
N HIS A 31 -0.18 12.39 16.15
CA HIS A 31 -0.92 13.31 15.29
C HIS A 31 -2.42 13.06 15.45
N THR A 32 -3.19 14.09 15.82
CA THR A 32 -4.66 14.01 15.94
C THR A 32 -5.40 14.82 14.87
N ARG A 33 -4.66 15.48 13.97
CA ARG A 33 -5.16 16.17 12.77
C ARG A 33 -4.09 16.18 11.68
N THR A 34 -4.46 16.62 10.48
CA THR A 34 -3.52 16.77 9.36
C THR A 34 -2.38 17.73 9.71
N VAL A 35 -1.15 17.32 9.39
CA VAL A 35 0.03 18.18 9.27
C VAL A 35 0.30 18.46 7.80
N ASN A 36 0.44 19.74 7.45
CA ASN A 36 0.73 20.18 6.10
C ASN A 36 2.23 20.40 5.94
N ILE A 37 2.83 19.71 4.98
CA ILE A 37 4.24 19.86 4.63
C ILE A 37 4.33 20.83 3.44
N PRO A 38 4.91 22.03 3.60
CA PRO A 38 5.03 22.99 2.51
C PRO A 38 6.09 22.52 1.50
N ARG A 39 6.07 23.12 0.32
CA ARG A 39 7.15 22.97 -0.66
C ARG A 39 8.51 23.31 -0.03
N TYR A 40 9.58 22.69 -0.53
CA TYR A 40 10.98 22.94 -0.13
C TYR A 40 11.40 22.37 1.23
N ALA A 41 10.51 21.65 1.93
CA ALA A 41 10.85 20.94 3.17
C ALA A 41 11.92 19.85 2.95
N VAL A 42 12.87 19.79 3.88
CA VAL A 42 13.80 18.65 4.05
C VAL A 42 13.61 18.11 5.46
N ILE A 43 13.11 16.88 5.56
CA ILE A 43 12.75 16.20 6.80
C ILE A 43 13.62 14.95 6.93
N VAL A 44 14.27 14.79 8.07
CA VAL A 44 15.15 13.65 8.37
C VAL A 44 14.83 13.13 9.75
N GLY A 45 14.56 11.83 9.88
CA GLY A 45 14.41 11.17 11.17
C GLY A 45 15.71 10.59 11.71
N GLU A 46 15.74 10.34 13.01
CA GLU A 46 16.74 9.52 13.68
C GLU A 46 16.17 8.11 13.85
N VAL A 47 16.67 7.15 13.05
CA VAL A 47 16.33 5.72 13.13
C VAL A 47 14.80 5.48 13.09
N GLU A 48 14.17 5.74 11.95
CA GLU A 48 12.72 5.56 11.72
C GLU A 48 11.83 6.30 12.73
N SER A 49 12.01 7.61 12.82
CA SER A 49 11.18 8.46 13.69
C SER A 49 9.71 8.32 13.32
N THR A 50 8.88 7.93 14.28
CA THR A 50 7.54 7.40 14.01
C THR A 50 6.48 8.49 14.11
N ILE A 51 5.75 8.73 13.02
CA ILE A 51 4.55 9.57 12.98
C ILE A 51 3.34 8.70 13.27
N MET A 52 2.63 8.95 14.37
CA MET A 52 1.52 8.09 14.83
C MET A 52 0.18 8.81 14.78
N ALA A 53 -0.68 8.45 13.83
CA ALA A 53 -2.04 8.97 13.73
C ALA A 53 -2.97 8.37 14.80
N THR A 54 -3.89 9.15 15.35
CA THR A 54 -4.95 8.66 16.24
C THR A 54 -6.09 9.67 16.38
N GLY A 55 -7.19 9.25 17.01
CA GLY A 55 -8.29 10.13 17.40
C GLY A 55 -9.38 10.31 16.34
N SER A 56 -10.44 11.02 16.72
CA SER A 56 -11.70 11.10 15.96
C SER A 56 -11.58 11.76 14.58
N PHE A 57 -10.55 12.57 14.35
CA PHE A 57 -10.31 13.20 13.05
C PHE A 57 -10.04 12.17 11.93
N PHE A 58 -9.48 11.00 12.28
CA PHE A 58 -9.15 9.92 11.36
C PHE A 58 -10.09 8.71 11.48
N ALA A 59 -11.25 8.87 12.12
CA ALA A 59 -12.17 7.77 12.40
C ALA A 59 -13.23 7.51 11.31
N ASP A 60 -13.40 8.43 10.34
CA ASP A 60 -14.47 8.33 9.33
C ASP A 60 -13.94 7.92 7.95
N ALA A 61 -14.14 6.65 7.60
CA ALA A 61 -13.79 6.10 6.29
C ALA A 61 -14.58 6.72 5.12
N LYS A 62 -15.74 7.36 5.36
CA LYS A 62 -16.52 8.05 4.32
C LYS A 62 -15.95 9.43 3.99
N ASN A 63 -15.12 9.98 4.88
CA ASN A 63 -14.50 11.29 4.72
C ASN A 63 -13.02 11.21 5.12
N PRO A 64 -12.22 10.39 4.40
CA PRO A 64 -10.84 10.14 4.79
C PRO A 64 -10.00 11.42 4.75
N LYS A 65 -8.99 11.50 5.62
CA LYS A 65 -8.13 12.67 5.82
C LYS A 65 -6.66 12.30 5.79
N PRO A 66 -5.80 13.13 5.15
CA PRO A 66 -4.36 12.93 5.21
C PRO A 66 -3.81 13.17 6.62
N VAL A 67 -2.95 12.28 7.10
CA VAL A 67 -2.15 12.50 8.30
C VAL A 67 -1.08 13.53 7.96
N TRP A 68 -0.27 13.25 6.94
CA TRP A 68 0.58 14.26 6.30
C TRP A 68 0.07 14.60 4.90
N SER A 69 -0.08 15.89 4.61
CA SER A 69 -0.39 16.41 3.28
C SER A 69 0.83 17.13 2.73
N VAL A 70 1.51 16.54 1.75
CA VAL A 70 2.76 17.06 1.17
C VAL A 70 2.48 17.95 -0.03
N GLY A 71 2.73 19.24 0.12
CA GLY A 71 2.38 20.28 -0.84
C GLY A 71 0.87 20.44 -1.01
N LYS A 72 0.50 21.35 -1.92
CA LYS A 72 -0.87 21.57 -2.36
C LYS A 72 -1.06 21.12 -3.81
N GLN A 73 -2.28 20.75 -4.17
CA GLN A 73 -2.59 20.40 -5.55
C GLN A 73 -2.27 21.57 -6.50
N GLY A 74 -1.56 21.29 -7.58
CA GLY A 74 -1.09 22.30 -8.54
C GLY A 74 0.18 23.05 -8.12
N GLU A 75 0.71 22.80 -6.92
CA GLU A 75 1.95 23.40 -6.45
C GLU A 75 3.17 22.65 -7.01
N SER A 76 4.23 23.41 -7.29
CA SER A 76 5.54 22.86 -7.61
C SER A 76 6.57 23.22 -6.54
N GLY A 77 7.46 22.29 -6.23
CA GLY A 77 8.46 22.45 -5.19
C GLY A 77 9.48 21.32 -5.19
N ASN A 78 10.25 21.18 -4.11
CA ASN A 78 11.05 19.98 -3.86
C ASN A 78 10.86 19.55 -2.40
N VAL A 79 10.47 18.32 -2.09
CA VAL A 79 10.35 17.86 -0.69
C VAL A 79 11.10 16.56 -0.50
N GLN A 80 11.94 16.48 0.53
CA GLN A 80 12.71 15.28 0.86
C GLN A 80 12.30 14.78 2.24
N ILE A 81 11.95 13.50 2.33
CA ILE A 81 11.61 12.83 3.59
C ILE A 81 12.48 11.58 3.71
N VAL A 82 13.25 11.48 4.79
CA VAL A 82 14.22 10.42 5.03
C VAL A 82 14.07 9.86 6.43
N ASP A 83 14.15 8.54 6.59
CA ASP A 83 14.16 7.84 7.89
C ASP A 83 12.92 8.12 8.77
N ILE A 84 11.74 8.18 8.17
CA ILE A 84 10.45 8.36 8.85
C ILE A 84 9.60 7.10 8.75
N LEU A 85 8.93 6.72 9.84
CA LEU A 85 7.94 5.65 9.85
C LEU A 85 6.53 6.21 10.10
N PHE A 86 5.61 6.00 9.17
CA PHE A 86 4.19 6.30 9.39
C PHE A 86 3.49 5.11 10.04
N SER A 87 2.79 5.34 11.15
CA SER A 87 2.00 4.33 11.84
C SER A 87 0.80 4.97 12.54
N HIS A 88 0.05 4.19 13.32
CA HIS A 88 -1.13 4.69 14.02
C HIS A 88 -1.38 3.97 15.35
N LYS A 89 -2.14 4.63 16.22
CA LYS A 89 -2.61 4.10 17.50
C LYS A 89 -4.12 3.93 17.48
N GLY A 90 -4.57 2.69 17.66
CA GLY A 90 -5.95 2.27 17.52
C GLY A 90 -6.40 2.23 16.05
N PRO A 91 -7.67 1.89 15.80
CA PRO A 91 -8.21 1.97 14.46
C PRO A 91 -8.30 3.42 13.99
N VAL A 92 -7.84 3.67 12.77
CA VAL A 92 -7.92 4.97 12.08
C VAL A 92 -8.47 4.77 10.66
N PRO A 93 -9.68 4.22 10.50
CA PRO A 93 -10.19 3.77 9.21
C PRO A 93 -10.46 4.91 8.21
N GLY A 94 -10.33 6.17 8.63
CA GLY A 94 -10.34 7.37 7.78
C GLY A 94 -8.95 7.99 7.55
N ALA A 95 -7.85 7.41 8.02
CA ALA A 95 -6.51 7.95 7.81
C ALA A 95 -5.98 7.61 6.40
N ILE A 96 -5.57 8.64 5.67
CA ILE A 96 -4.62 8.52 4.56
C ILE A 96 -3.25 8.85 5.15
N MET A 97 -2.36 7.87 5.36
CA MET A 97 -1.13 8.10 6.13
C MET A 97 -0.25 9.18 5.50
N MET A 98 -0.14 9.21 4.18
CA MET A 98 0.44 10.32 3.44
C MET A 98 -0.35 10.59 2.16
N GLN A 99 -0.69 11.86 1.93
CA GLN A 99 -1.15 12.34 0.63
C GLN A 99 -0.08 13.25 0.02
N TRP A 100 0.40 12.85 -1.16
CA TRP A 100 1.42 13.55 -1.91
C TRP A 100 0.78 14.35 -3.05
N ASN A 101 0.82 15.68 -2.95
CA ASN A 101 0.21 16.61 -3.90
C ASN A 101 1.23 17.42 -4.72
N LEU A 102 2.52 17.32 -4.39
CA LEU A 102 3.53 18.20 -4.93
C LEU A 102 4.09 17.70 -6.26
N LYS A 103 4.25 18.61 -7.23
CA LYS A 103 5.05 18.36 -8.42
C LYS A 103 6.49 18.79 -8.19
N SER A 104 7.44 17.88 -8.40
CA SER A 104 8.86 18.18 -8.30
C SER A 104 9.30 19.15 -9.40
N THR A 105 10.06 20.20 -9.04
CA THR A 105 10.66 21.13 -10.03
C THR A 105 11.82 20.50 -10.80
N CYS A 106 12.43 19.45 -10.26
CA CYS A 106 13.45 18.65 -10.96
C CYS A 106 13.22 17.16 -10.67
N ASN A 107 13.51 16.31 -11.66
CA ASN A 107 13.43 14.86 -11.51
C ASN A 107 14.29 14.39 -10.32
N GLY A 108 13.75 13.49 -9.50
CA GLY A 108 14.45 12.92 -8.32
C GLY A 108 14.64 13.85 -7.13
N LYS A 109 14.28 15.16 -7.21
CA LYS A 109 14.47 16.08 -6.06
C LYS A 109 13.39 16.01 -5.00
N SER A 110 12.22 15.48 -5.35
CA SER A 110 11.16 15.24 -4.38
C SER A 110 10.95 13.76 -4.18
N GLY A 111 11.05 13.29 -2.95
CA GLY A 111 11.01 11.87 -2.70
C GLY A 111 11.01 11.43 -1.26
N LEU A 112 10.91 10.11 -1.15
CA LEU A 112 10.93 9.31 0.07
C LEU A 112 12.15 8.37 -0.01
N TRP A 113 13.00 8.38 1.02
CA TRP A 113 14.12 7.46 1.16
C TRP A 113 14.07 6.81 2.54
N SER A 114 14.11 5.47 2.61
CA SER A 114 13.98 4.75 3.89
C SER A 114 12.81 5.28 4.73
N THR A 115 11.69 5.54 4.06
CA THR A 115 10.48 6.07 4.68
C THR A 115 9.40 5.02 4.52
N HIS A 116 8.92 4.50 5.62
CA HIS A 116 8.09 3.29 5.66
C HIS A 116 6.70 3.60 6.22
N PHE A 117 5.74 2.72 5.94
CA PHE A 117 4.38 2.79 6.42
C PHE A 117 4.05 1.45 7.07
N ARG A 118 3.65 1.48 8.35
CA ARG A 118 3.26 0.30 9.11
C ARG A 118 1.89 0.49 9.73
N THR A 119 0.95 -0.33 9.28
CA THR A 119 -0.35 -0.48 9.93
C THR A 119 -0.27 -1.55 11.02
N GLY A 120 -0.36 -1.14 12.29
CA GLY A 120 -0.37 -2.03 13.46
C GLY A 120 0.90 -2.86 13.69
N GLY A 121 0.78 -3.99 14.39
CA GLY A 121 1.85 -4.99 14.51
C GLY A 121 3.01 -4.63 15.44
N ALA A 122 2.92 -3.53 16.17
CA ALA A 122 3.99 -3.08 17.06
C ALA A 122 3.46 -2.45 18.35
N ARG A 123 4.33 -2.29 19.34
CA ARG A 123 4.05 -1.62 20.61
C ARG A 123 3.57 -0.19 20.36
N GLY A 124 2.54 0.20 21.10
CA GLY A 124 1.94 1.54 21.01
C GLY A 124 0.89 1.70 19.90
N THR A 125 0.70 0.69 19.05
CA THR A 125 -0.35 0.71 18.02
C THR A 125 -1.73 0.34 18.55
N ASP A 126 -1.82 -0.30 19.72
CA ASP A 126 -3.05 -0.88 20.28
C ASP A 126 -3.71 -1.95 19.38
N LEU A 127 -2.99 -2.46 18.37
CA LEU A 127 -3.39 -3.56 17.47
C LEU A 127 -2.46 -4.76 17.71
N THR A 128 -2.78 -5.55 18.73
CA THR A 128 -1.88 -6.58 19.29
C THR A 128 -2.52 -7.96 19.24
N PRO A 129 -1.78 -9.04 19.53
CA PRO A 129 -2.38 -10.38 19.64
C PRO A 129 -3.49 -10.49 20.70
N LEU A 130 -3.61 -9.56 21.65
CA LEU A 130 -4.69 -9.60 22.66
C LEU A 130 -6.07 -9.30 22.06
N ASN A 131 -6.15 -8.50 21.00
CA ASN A 131 -7.40 -8.09 20.36
C ASN A 131 -7.50 -8.55 18.89
N CYS A 132 -6.36 -8.71 18.21
CA CYS A 132 -6.30 -8.97 16.77
C CYS A 132 -5.63 -10.31 16.43
N LEU A 133 -5.57 -11.28 17.35
CA LEU A 133 -5.04 -12.62 17.05
C LEU A 133 -5.70 -13.22 15.82
N LYS A 134 -4.91 -13.86 14.94
CA LYS A 134 -5.43 -14.53 13.74
C LYS A 134 -6.63 -15.43 14.02
N LEU A 135 -7.62 -15.39 13.13
CA LEU A 135 -8.75 -16.31 13.10
C LEU A 135 -8.91 -16.98 11.73
N THR A 136 -9.49 -18.17 11.73
CA THR A 136 -9.86 -18.91 10.50
C THR A 136 -11.35 -18.82 10.18
N TYR A 137 -12.06 -17.89 10.83
CA TYR A 137 -13.49 -17.64 10.66
C TYR A 137 -13.77 -16.14 10.74
N ALA A 138 -14.80 -15.68 10.04
CA ALA A 138 -15.11 -14.26 9.95
C ALA A 138 -15.75 -13.74 11.24
N VAL A 139 -15.19 -12.66 11.77
CA VAL A 139 -15.71 -11.91 12.91
C VAL A 139 -15.55 -10.43 12.61
N ASP A 140 -16.59 -9.64 12.86
CA ASP A 140 -16.48 -8.19 12.79
C ASP A 140 -15.62 -7.69 13.96
N ARG A 141 -14.47 -7.10 13.64
CA ARG A 141 -13.45 -6.61 14.58
C ARG A 141 -13.05 -5.18 14.21
N PRO A 142 -13.93 -4.18 14.43
CA PRO A 142 -13.64 -2.79 14.10
C PRO A 142 -12.40 -2.26 14.84
N GLU A 143 -12.08 -2.79 16.02
CA GLU A 143 -10.86 -2.50 16.77
C GLU A 143 -9.57 -2.93 16.07
N CYS A 144 -9.65 -3.85 15.10
CA CYS A 144 -8.53 -4.33 14.30
C CYS A 144 -8.42 -3.65 12.93
N GLN A 145 -9.24 -2.62 12.68
CA GLN A 145 -9.11 -1.82 11.47
C GLN A 145 -7.83 -0.97 11.50
N GLY A 146 -7.19 -0.88 10.35
CA GLY A 146 -6.00 -0.10 10.08
C GLY A 146 -6.32 1.30 9.56
N ALA A 147 -5.50 1.74 8.61
CA ALA A 147 -5.71 2.98 7.86
C ALA A 147 -6.65 2.78 6.66
N PHE A 148 -7.17 3.89 6.14
CA PHE A 148 -7.94 3.92 4.90
C PHE A 148 -7.04 3.62 3.68
N LEU A 149 -5.89 4.30 3.64
CA LEU A 149 -4.89 4.27 2.58
C LEU A 149 -3.53 4.64 3.17
N GLN A 150 -2.46 3.92 2.85
CA GLN A 150 -1.14 4.29 3.37
C GLN A 150 -0.53 5.46 2.57
N LEU A 151 -0.50 5.38 1.24
CA LEU A 151 0.08 6.43 0.39
C LEU A 151 -0.83 6.77 -0.78
N HIS A 152 -1.21 8.04 -0.88
CA HIS A 152 -1.94 8.59 -2.02
C HIS A 152 -1.06 9.55 -2.81
N VAL A 153 -0.67 9.18 -4.03
CA VAL A 153 0.04 10.06 -4.95
C VAL A 153 -0.98 10.65 -5.92
N THR A 154 -1.38 11.90 -5.69
CA THR A 154 -2.51 12.50 -6.40
C THR A 154 -2.17 12.83 -7.85
N SER A 155 -3.18 13.23 -8.64
CA SER A 155 -2.98 13.70 -10.00
C SER A 155 -2.09 14.95 -10.09
N GLN A 156 -1.41 15.11 -11.24
CA GLN A 156 -0.51 16.24 -11.56
C GLN A 156 0.72 16.39 -10.65
N THR A 157 1.19 15.31 -10.05
CA THR A 157 2.36 15.27 -9.15
C THR A 157 3.57 14.62 -9.79
N SER A 158 4.69 14.58 -9.07
CA SER A 158 5.81 13.67 -9.36
C SER A 158 6.48 13.26 -8.05
N LEU A 159 6.99 12.03 -8.01
CA LEU A 159 7.53 11.45 -6.78
C LEU A 159 8.65 10.44 -7.07
N TYR A 160 9.75 10.52 -6.32
CA TYR A 160 10.78 9.49 -6.27
C TYR A 160 10.67 8.70 -4.97
N MET A 161 10.69 7.38 -5.02
CA MET A 161 10.68 6.51 -3.85
C MET A 161 11.81 5.51 -3.97
N GLU A 162 12.60 5.37 -2.90
CA GLU A 162 13.63 4.35 -2.80
C GLU A 162 13.64 3.75 -1.40
N ASN A 163 13.66 2.41 -1.32
CA ASN A 163 13.54 1.70 -0.04
C ASN A 163 12.30 2.14 0.75
N VAL A 164 11.11 1.94 0.17
CA VAL A 164 9.82 2.29 0.80
C VAL A 164 9.00 1.02 0.98
N TRP A 165 8.64 0.74 2.23
CA TRP A 165 7.84 -0.43 2.59
C TRP A 165 6.48 0.01 3.13
N LEU A 166 5.42 -0.46 2.49
CA LEU A 166 4.02 -0.21 2.82
C LEU A 166 3.42 -1.49 3.39
N TRP A 167 3.63 -1.71 4.68
CA TRP A 167 3.30 -2.95 5.37
C TRP A 167 2.04 -2.83 6.20
N VAL A 168 1.15 -3.79 6.03
CA VAL A 168 0.06 -4.03 6.97
C VAL A 168 0.42 -5.28 7.75
N ALA A 169 0.41 -5.18 9.07
CA ALA A 169 1.03 -6.22 9.87
C ALA A 169 0.27 -7.54 9.81
N ASP A 170 0.94 -8.58 9.31
CA ASP A 170 0.49 -9.97 9.33
C ASP A 170 0.90 -10.71 10.62
N HIS A 171 1.88 -10.18 11.35
CA HIS A 171 2.33 -10.65 12.65
C HIS A 171 2.78 -9.51 13.57
N ASN A 172 2.89 -9.78 14.86
CA ASN A 172 3.37 -8.80 15.82
C ASN A 172 4.90 -8.84 15.96
N LEU A 173 5.54 -7.68 15.85
CA LEU A 173 7.00 -7.52 15.91
C LEU A 173 7.56 -7.59 17.34
N ASP A 174 6.78 -7.17 18.34
CA ASP A 174 7.25 -6.93 19.70
C ASP A 174 6.90 -8.06 20.68
N TYR A 175 6.09 -9.04 20.26
CA TYR A 175 5.77 -10.22 21.07
C TYR A 175 6.82 -11.32 20.84
N PRO A 176 7.23 -12.06 21.89
CA PRO A 176 8.29 -13.07 21.77
C PRO A 176 8.02 -14.20 20.77
N ASP A 177 6.76 -14.52 20.50
CA ASP A 177 6.35 -15.61 19.62
C ASP A 177 6.02 -15.13 18.19
N HIS A 178 6.15 -13.84 17.92
CA HIS A 178 5.75 -13.22 16.66
C HIS A 178 4.36 -13.65 16.19
N SER A 179 3.41 -13.70 17.14
CA SER A 179 2.02 -14.09 16.88
C SER A 179 1.45 -13.42 15.62
N GLN A 180 0.88 -14.24 14.74
CA GLN A 180 0.12 -13.80 13.58
C GLN A 180 -1.18 -13.10 13.98
N ILE A 181 -1.53 -12.02 13.27
CA ILE A 181 -2.65 -11.14 13.58
C ILE A 181 -3.49 -10.79 12.35
N ASP A 182 -4.78 -10.56 12.54
CA ASP A 182 -5.70 -10.07 11.52
C ASP A 182 -5.83 -8.54 11.63
N LEU A 183 -5.24 -7.79 10.71
CA LEU A 183 -5.44 -6.34 10.61
C LEU A 183 -6.12 -5.97 9.29
N PHE A 184 -7.15 -5.13 9.37
CA PHE A 184 -7.95 -4.76 8.20
C PHE A 184 -7.54 -3.37 7.72
N ASN A 185 -6.63 -3.28 6.76
CA ASN A 185 -6.27 -2.03 6.09
C ASN A 185 -6.92 -1.98 4.71
N GLY A 186 -7.47 -0.83 4.31
CA GLY A 186 -8.15 -0.72 3.01
C GLY A 186 -7.19 -0.89 1.84
N ARG A 187 -6.22 0.03 1.74
CA ARG A 187 -5.34 0.21 0.58
C ARG A 187 -3.93 0.54 1.04
N THR A 188 -2.92 0.07 0.32
CA THR A 188 -1.52 0.46 0.54
C THR A 188 -1.19 1.71 -0.27
N ILE A 189 -1.06 1.63 -1.59
CA ILE A 189 -0.69 2.77 -2.45
C ILE A 189 -1.64 2.96 -3.64
N LEU A 190 -2.14 4.19 -3.77
CA LEU A 190 -2.89 4.67 -4.92
C LEU A 190 -2.08 5.76 -5.63
N VAL A 191 -1.86 5.59 -6.93
CA VAL A 191 -1.15 6.54 -7.78
C VAL A 191 -2.03 7.00 -8.92
N GLU A 192 -2.31 8.30 -8.95
CA GLU A 192 -3.05 9.00 -10.03
C GLU A 192 -2.16 10.01 -10.78
N SER A 193 -0.87 10.02 -10.43
CA SER A 193 0.11 10.93 -10.97
C SER A 193 0.22 10.84 -12.49
N GLN A 194 0.40 11.99 -13.13
CA GLN A 194 0.79 12.05 -14.55
C GLN A 194 2.31 11.96 -14.74
N GLY A 195 3.01 11.80 -13.61
CA GLY A 195 4.41 11.50 -13.52
C GLY A 195 5.33 12.70 -13.71
N PRO A 196 6.65 12.43 -13.66
CA PRO A 196 7.21 11.11 -13.46
C PRO A 196 7.08 10.58 -12.02
N VAL A 197 6.83 9.28 -11.86
CA VAL A 197 6.94 8.58 -10.57
C VAL A 197 7.95 7.45 -10.71
N TRP A 198 8.91 7.36 -9.79
CA TRP A 198 9.88 6.28 -9.72
C TRP A 198 9.78 5.55 -8.39
N MET A 199 9.77 4.22 -8.44
CA MET A 199 9.71 3.35 -7.28
C MET A 199 10.85 2.33 -7.35
N TYR A 200 11.92 2.56 -6.60
CA TYR A 200 13.08 1.70 -6.55
C TYR A 200 13.04 0.83 -5.29
N GLY A 201 12.89 -0.48 -5.48
CA GLY A 201 12.83 -1.43 -4.36
C GLY A 201 11.70 -1.10 -3.38
N THR A 202 10.47 -0.98 -3.87
CA THR A 202 9.30 -0.73 -3.01
C THR A 202 8.52 -2.01 -2.77
N SER A 203 7.93 -2.15 -1.59
CA SER A 203 7.06 -3.27 -1.22
C SER A 203 5.72 -2.75 -0.69
N ALA A 204 4.61 -3.39 -1.03
CA ALA A 204 3.29 -3.07 -0.51
C ALA A 204 2.48 -4.34 -0.23
N GLU A 205 1.95 -4.49 0.98
CA GLU A 205 1.49 -5.79 1.46
C GLU A 205 0.22 -5.72 2.32
N HIS A 206 -0.55 -6.81 2.23
CA HIS A 206 -1.64 -7.19 3.13
C HIS A 206 -2.81 -6.20 3.26
N SER A 207 -3.02 -5.32 2.28
CA SER A 207 -4.26 -4.54 2.18
C SER A 207 -5.41 -5.35 1.58
N VAL A 208 -6.63 -5.02 2.00
CA VAL A 208 -7.84 -5.75 1.63
C VAL A 208 -8.17 -5.62 0.14
N PHE A 209 -8.04 -4.41 -0.42
CA PHE A 209 -8.42 -4.15 -1.81
C PHE A 209 -7.32 -4.41 -2.82
N TYR A 210 -6.14 -3.81 -2.60
CA TYR A 210 -5.00 -3.92 -3.50
C TYR A 210 -3.71 -3.49 -2.81
N GLN A 211 -2.59 -3.92 -3.39
CA GLN A 211 -1.25 -3.58 -2.94
C GLN A 211 -0.63 -2.42 -3.76
N TYR A 212 -0.91 -2.34 -5.06
CA TYR A 212 -0.63 -1.16 -5.88
C TYR A 212 -1.82 -0.90 -6.79
N GLN A 213 -2.33 0.33 -6.83
CA GLN A 213 -3.29 0.75 -7.84
C GLN A 213 -2.79 1.98 -8.60
N PHE A 214 -2.79 1.87 -9.92
CA PHE A 214 -2.47 2.95 -10.85
C PHE A 214 -3.75 3.35 -11.57
N LEU A 215 -4.28 4.53 -11.25
CA LEU A 215 -5.59 4.98 -11.71
C LEU A 215 -5.44 6.25 -12.53
N ASN A 216 -5.81 6.21 -13.81
CA ASN A 216 -5.64 7.34 -14.74
C ASN A 216 -4.20 7.89 -14.73
N ALA A 217 -3.21 7.05 -14.42
CA ALA A 217 -1.83 7.43 -14.17
C ALA A 217 -0.99 7.41 -15.44
N GLN A 218 0.11 8.14 -15.44
CA GLN A 218 1.05 8.15 -16.56
C GLN A 218 2.51 8.28 -16.12
N ASN A 219 3.42 7.65 -16.88
CA ASN A 219 4.88 7.80 -16.75
C ASN A 219 5.38 7.30 -15.39
N ILE A 220 5.12 6.02 -15.13
CA ILE A 220 5.42 5.38 -13.85
C ILE A 220 6.47 4.30 -14.08
N PHE A 221 7.52 4.33 -13.28
CA PHE A 221 8.53 3.28 -13.22
C PHE A 221 8.51 2.63 -11.83
N LEU A 222 8.53 1.31 -11.78
CA LEU A 222 8.72 0.54 -10.55
C LEU A 222 9.67 -0.64 -10.80
N GLY A 223 10.65 -0.82 -9.91
CA GLY A 223 11.58 -1.95 -10.00
C GLY A 223 12.53 -2.10 -8.80
N GLN A 224 12.63 -3.26 -8.14
CA GLN A 224 11.60 -4.30 -8.11
C GLN A 224 10.40 -3.82 -7.30
N ALA A 225 9.20 -4.27 -7.66
CA ALA A 225 8.03 -4.20 -6.79
C ALA A 225 7.73 -5.56 -6.15
N GLN A 226 7.24 -5.55 -4.92
CA GLN A 226 6.91 -6.78 -4.17
C GLN A 226 5.55 -6.63 -3.50
N THR A 227 4.75 -7.70 -3.50
CA THR A 227 3.45 -7.71 -2.82
C THR A 227 3.10 -9.04 -2.19
N GLU A 228 2.36 -8.99 -1.08
CA GLU A 228 1.69 -10.14 -0.48
C GLU A 228 0.21 -9.86 -0.23
N SER A 229 -0.63 -10.87 -0.46
CA SER A 229 -2.06 -10.82 -0.12
C SER A 229 -2.28 -11.04 1.36
N ALA A 230 -3.27 -10.38 1.96
CA ALA A 230 -3.52 -10.52 3.39
C ALA A 230 -3.89 -11.96 3.78
N TYR A 231 -3.20 -12.55 4.75
CA TYR A 231 -3.22 -13.99 4.99
C TYR A 231 -4.57 -14.54 5.46
N PHE A 232 -5.40 -13.69 6.09
CA PHE A 232 -6.76 -14.03 6.48
C PHE A 232 -7.72 -14.13 5.29
N GLN A 233 -7.38 -13.54 4.13
CA GLN A 233 -8.31 -13.49 3.01
C GLN A 233 -8.70 -14.87 2.49
N GLY A 234 -9.95 -14.93 2.04
CA GLY A 234 -10.76 -16.14 1.99
C GLY A 234 -11.85 -16.05 3.05
N VAL A 235 -11.48 -15.79 4.30
CA VAL A 235 -12.42 -15.62 5.41
C VAL A 235 -11.93 -14.54 6.42
N PRO A 236 -12.45 -13.29 6.36
CA PRO A 236 -13.44 -12.82 5.40
C PRO A 236 -12.84 -12.59 3.99
N PRO A 237 -13.66 -12.72 2.93
CA PRO A 237 -13.25 -12.35 1.57
C PRO A 237 -13.23 -10.82 1.40
N ALA A 238 -12.45 -10.30 0.45
CA ALA A 238 -12.55 -8.91 0.04
C ALA A 238 -13.97 -8.63 -0.54
N PRO A 239 -14.57 -7.46 -0.30
CA PRO A 239 -13.99 -6.26 0.31
C PRO A 239 -14.13 -6.21 1.85
N GLN A 240 -14.64 -7.25 2.51
CA GLN A 240 -14.94 -7.21 3.94
C GLN A 240 -13.65 -6.99 4.78
N PRO A 241 -13.74 -6.23 5.90
CA PRO A 241 -14.94 -5.63 6.50
C PRO A 241 -15.36 -4.28 5.88
N PHE A 242 -14.73 -3.87 4.77
CA PHE A 242 -15.03 -2.62 4.10
C PHE A 242 -16.17 -2.75 3.09
N THR A 243 -16.63 -1.59 2.63
CA THR A 243 -17.46 -1.46 1.43
C THR A 243 -16.62 -0.83 0.34
N SER A 244 -16.67 -1.35 -0.88
CA SER A 244 -16.03 -0.74 -2.04
C SER A 244 -16.59 0.67 -2.27
N LEU A 245 -15.72 1.65 -2.38
CA LEU A 245 -16.02 3.04 -2.62
C LEU A 245 -15.69 3.40 -4.07
N ALA A 246 -16.72 3.61 -4.89
CA ALA A 246 -16.56 4.02 -6.29
C ALA A 246 -15.76 5.32 -6.44
N ALA A 247 -15.86 6.25 -5.48
CA ALA A 247 -15.09 7.49 -5.47
C ALA A 247 -13.57 7.29 -5.37
N TRP A 248 -13.13 6.11 -4.93
CA TRP A 248 -11.72 5.72 -4.81
C TRP A 248 -11.32 4.66 -5.84
N SER A 249 -12.19 4.37 -6.81
CA SER A 249 -12.02 3.27 -7.78
C SER A 249 -11.67 1.93 -7.12
N ASP A 250 -12.28 1.67 -5.96
CA ASP A 250 -12.08 0.39 -5.30
C ASP A 250 -12.54 -0.76 -6.20
N PRO A 251 -11.81 -1.87 -6.18
CA PRO A 251 -12.31 -3.08 -6.81
C PRO A 251 -13.63 -3.53 -6.18
N VAL A 252 -14.50 -4.06 -7.04
CA VAL A 252 -15.71 -4.77 -6.66
C VAL A 252 -15.52 -6.26 -6.92
N PHE A 253 -16.00 -7.11 -6.02
CA PHE A 253 -15.80 -8.55 -6.06
C PHE A 253 -17.12 -9.31 -6.34
N ASP A 254 -18.13 -8.62 -6.86
CA ASP A 254 -19.48 -9.16 -7.07
C ASP A 254 -19.55 -10.29 -8.10
N SER A 255 -18.52 -10.42 -8.95
CA SER A 255 -18.39 -11.51 -9.93
C SER A 255 -17.84 -12.80 -9.30
N CYS A 256 -17.31 -12.74 -8.08
CA CYS A 256 -16.83 -13.91 -7.35
C CYS A 256 -17.99 -14.69 -6.74
N SER A 257 -18.02 -16.01 -6.95
CA SER A 257 -19.04 -16.85 -6.31
C SER A 257 -18.80 -16.90 -4.80
N ALA A 258 -19.88 -16.97 -4.01
CA ALA A 258 -19.79 -17.01 -2.54
C ALA A 258 -18.97 -18.19 -1.99
N ASN A 259 -18.75 -19.24 -2.79
CA ASN A 259 -17.98 -20.43 -2.41
C ASN A 259 -16.56 -20.46 -3.04
N ASP A 260 -16.15 -19.41 -3.74
CA ASP A 260 -14.81 -19.29 -4.35
C ASP A 260 -13.93 -18.37 -3.48
N TYR A 261 -13.32 -18.95 -2.45
CA TYR A 261 -12.46 -18.27 -1.49
C TYR A 261 -11.15 -17.74 -2.10
N THR A 262 -10.81 -18.16 -3.33
CA THR A 262 -9.61 -17.73 -4.05
C THR A 262 -9.85 -16.50 -4.92
N CYS A 263 -11.12 -16.19 -5.24
CA CYS A 263 -11.47 -15.11 -6.16
C CYS A 263 -11.48 -13.75 -5.48
N ALA A 264 -12.15 -13.63 -4.34
CA ALA A 264 -12.36 -12.36 -3.66
C ALA A 264 -11.19 -12.02 -2.72
N LYS A 265 -10.04 -11.65 -3.31
CA LYS A 265 -8.80 -11.29 -2.62
C LYS A 265 -8.20 -10.00 -3.17
N GLY A 266 -7.41 -9.31 -2.36
CA GLY A 266 -6.76 -8.07 -2.75
C GLY A 266 -5.75 -8.29 -3.88
N TYR A 267 -5.72 -7.38 -4.85
CA TYR A 267 -4.83 -7.50 -6.01
C TYR A 267 -3.40 -7.07 -5.70
N GLY A 268 -2.41 -7.67 -6.35
CA GLY A 268 -1.02 -7.24 -6.24
C GLY A 268 -0.81 -5.91 -6.95
N ILE A 269 -1.03 -5.89 -8.26
CA ILE A 269 -0.94 -4.66 -9.09
C ILE A 269 -2.20 -4.54 -9.93
N ASP A 270 -2.90 -3.41 -9.81
CA ASP A 270 -4.10 -3.08 -10.57
C ASP A 270 -3.91 -1.78 -11.37
N ILE A 271 -3.95 -1.86 -12.70
CA ILE A 271 -3.70 -0.74 -13.62
C ILE A 271 -4.98 -0.41 -14.37
N ILE A 272 -5.50 0.80 -14.17
CA ILE A 272 -6.80 1.25 -14.69
C ILE A 272 -6.62 2.54 -15.47
N ASN A 273 -7.06 2.56 -16.74
CA ASN A 273 -7.04 3.74 -17.63
C ASN A 273 -5.70 4.50 -17.65
N SER A 274 -4.58 3.78 -17.54
CA SER A 274 -3.24 4.38 -17.36
C SER A 274 -2.37 4.16 -18.60
N LYS A 275 -1.25 4.90 -18.72
CA LYS A 275 -0.31 4.67 -19.84
C LYS A 275 1.16 4.90 -19.49
N ASN A 276 2.07 4.31 -20.25
CA ASN A 276 3.52 4.38 -20.00
C ASN A 276 3.87 3.89 -18.58
N ILE A 277 3.50 2.65 -18.28
CA ILE A 277 3.78 1.99 -17.01
C ILE A 277 4.90 0.97 -17.23
N TYR A 278 6.00 1.14 -16.52
CA TYR A 278 7.20 0.33 -16.66
C TYR A 278 7.45 -0.44 -15.36
N VAL A 279 7.09 -1.71 -15.36
CA VAL A 279 7.31 -2.64 -14.25
C VAL A 279 8.54 -3.47 -14.57
N TYR A 280 9.66 -3.16 -13.94
CA TYR A 280 10.92 -3.88 -14.08
C TYR A 280 11.16 -4.73 -12.85
N ASN A 281 10.80 -6.00 -12.96
CA ASN A 281 10.77 -6.98 -11.88
C ASN A 281 9.60 -6.77 -10.90
N ALA A 282 8.77 -7.80 -10.76
CA ALA A 282 7.66 -7.82 -9.81
C ALA A 282 7.51 -9.21 -9.18
N GLY A 283 7.54 -9.27 -7.86
CA GLY A 283 7.24 -10.49 -7.09
C GLY A 283 5.90 -10.35 -6.40
N LEU A 284 4.87 -11.07 -6.85
CA LEU A 284 3.49 -10.91 -6.37
C LEU A 284 2.95 -12.22 -5.78
N TYR A 285 2.79 -12.28 -4.47
CA TYR A 285 2.61 -13.53 -3.75
C TYR A 285 1.24 -13.64 -3.07
N SER A 286 0.67 -14.84 -3.13
CA SER A 286 -0.49 -15.24 -2.34
C SER A 286 -0.16 -16.58 -1.67
N PHE A 287 0.27 -16.51 -0.41
CA PHE A 287 0.75 -17.69 0.31
C PHE A 287 -0.36 -18.44 1.07
N PHE A 288 -1.49 -17.79 1.31
CA PHE A 288 -2.50 -18.31 2.23
C PHE A 288 -3.91 -18.22 1.65
N GLU A 289 -4.73 -19.17 2.08
CA GLU A 289 -6.18 -19.07 2.12
C GLU A 289 -6.63 -19.25 3.57
N SER A 290 -7.12 -18.18 4.21
CA SER A 290 -7.56 -18.20 5.62
C SER A 290 -6.51 -18.83 6.56
N TRP A 291 -5.26 -18.37 6.47
CA TRP A 291 -4.10 -18.88 7.22
C TRP A 291 -3.63 -20.31 6.89
N ASN A 292 -4.18 -20.94 5.85
CA ASN A 292 -3.75 -22.25 5.34
C ASN A 292 -2.86 -22.11 4.09
N THR A 293 -1.72 -22.80 4.05
CA THR A 293 -0.74 -22.76 2.95
C THR A 293 -0.86 -23.90 1.93
N SER A 294 -1.78 -24.84 2.12
CA SER A 294 -1.96 -26.01 1.24
C SER A 294 -2.38 -25.67 -0.20
N CYS A 295 -2.74 -24.41 -0.45
CA CYS A 295 -3.08 -23.87 -1.74
C CYS A 295 -1.87 -23.50 -2.61
N ILE A 296 -0.64 -23.52 -2.09
CA ILE A 296 0.59 -23.27 -2.87
C ILE A 296 1.08 -24.57 -3.52
N ASP A 297 0.36 -25.07 -4.54
CA ASP A 297 0.66 -26.35 -5.18
C ASP A 297 0.27 -26.33 -6.67
N THR A 298 0.98 -25.47 -7.42
CA THR A 298 0.80 -25.28 -8.87
C THR A 298 0.87 -26.60 -9.67
N PRO A 299 1.80 -27.54 -9.39
CA PRO A 299 1.85 -28.83 -10.11
C PRO A 299 0.55 -29.65 -10.03
N ASN A 300 -0.23 -29.48 -8.96
CA ASN A 300 -1.53 -30.11 -8.79
C ASN A 300 -2.71 -29.17 -9.09
N ASN A 301 -2.45 -28.04 -9.77
CA ASN A 301 -3.43 -27.00 -10.11
C ASN A 301 -4.18 -26.43 -8.88
N LYS A 302 -3.47 -26.24 -7.76
CA LYS A 302 -3.99 -25.54 -6.59
C LYS A 302 -3.35 -24.16 -6.48
N TYR A 303 -4.17 -23.18 -6.16
CA TYR A 303 -3.78 -21.78 -6.06
C TYR A 303 -4.47 -21.15 -4.86
N CYS A 304 -3.78 -20.26 -4.16
CA CYS A 304 -4.33 -19.49 -3.07
C CYS A 304 -5.20 -18.34 -3.59
N GLN A 305 -4.93 -17.84 -4.79
CA GLN A 305 -5.64 -16.71 -5.37
C GLN A 305 -5.82 -16.85 -6.87
N LYS A 306 -6.95 -16.35 -7.36
CA LYS A 306 -7.31 -16.46 -8.77
C LYS A 306 -6.51 -15.54 -9.66
N GLU A 307 -6.34 -14.27 -9.30
CA GLU A 307 -5.68 -13.27 -10.15
C GLU A 307 -4.90 -12.24 -9.33
N MET A 308 -3.81 -11.70 -9.89
CA MET A 308 -2.85 -10.85 -9.13
C MET A 308 -2.40 -9.59 -9.87
N PHE A 309 -2.09 -9.66 -11.17
CA PHE A 309 -1.73 -8.50 -12.00
C PHE A 309 -2.87 -8.21 -13.00
N ARG A 310 -3.49 -7.03 -12.87
CA ARG A 310 -4.64 -6.62 -13.69
C ARG A 310 -4.32 -5.40 -14.54
N ILE A 311 -4.72 -5.47 -15.80
CA ILE A 311 -4.71 -4.35 -16.75
C ILE A 311 -6.16 -4.14 -17.20
N GLN A 312 -6.68 -2.92 -17.04
CA GLN A 312 -8.09 -2.63 -17.23
C GLN A 312 -8.34 -1.34 -17.99
N GLY A 313 -9.48 -1.30 -18.67
CA GLY A 313 -10.00 -0.11 -19.34
C GLY A 313 -9.13 0.31 -20.51
N ASN A 314 -8.99 1.62 -20.72
CA ASN A 314 -8.22 2.17 -21.84
C ASN A 314 -6.71 2.20 -21.57
N THR A 315 -6.19 1.23 -20.80
CA THR A 315 -4.78 1.17 -20.44
C THR A 315 -3.91 0.81 -21.63
N GLN A 316 -2.82 1.55 -21.84
CA GLN A 316 -1.89 1.41 -22.96
C GLN A 316 -0.45 1.37 -22.47
N ASP A 317 0.48 0.84 -23.27
CA ASP A 317 1.91 0.96 -23.02
C ASP A 317 2.35 0.50 -21.61
N VAL A 318 1.92 -0.71 -21.23
CA VAL A 318 2.38 -1.42 -20.02
C VAL A 318 3.51 -2.36 -20.40
N TYR A 319 4.71 -2.05 -19.91
CA TYR A 319 5.91 -2.85 -20.09
C TYR A 319 6.18 -3.61 -18.80
N LEU A 320 5.91 -4.90 -18.80
CA LEU A 320 6.15 -5.78 -17.65
C LEU A 320 7.34 -6.70 -17.97
N TRP A 321 8.39 -6.58 -17.18
CA TRP A 321 9.59 -7.42 -17.26
C TRP A 321 9.75 -8.21 -15.97
N ASN A 322 10.11 -9.47 -16.07
CA ASN A 322 10.35 -10.40 -14.97
C ASN A 322 9.21 -10.39 -13.92
N LEU A 323 8.03 -10.89 -14.30
CA LEU A 323 6.96 -11.13 -13.34
C LEU A 323 7.11 -12.51 -12.72
N GLU A 324 7.11 -12.56 -11.39
CA GLU A 324 7.13 -13.75 -10.57
C GLU A 324 5.88 -13.76 -9.67
N THR A 325 5.19 -14.89 -9.58
CA THR A 325 4.03 -15.06 -8.70
C THR A 325 4.10 -16.36 -7.91
N VAL A 326 3.53 -16.37 -6.70
CA VAL A 326 3.40 -17.59 -5.89
C VAL A 326 1.94 -17.79 -5.51
N GLY A 327 1.41 -19.00 -5.71
CA GLY A 327 0.05 -19.37 -5.31
C GLY A 327 -1.06 -18.63 -6.08
N VAL A 328 -0.79 -18.18 -7.30
CA VAL A 328 -1.75 -17.44 -8.16
C VAL A 328 -2.12 -18.29 -9.37
N GLU A 329 -3.39 -18.37 -9.77
CA GLU A 329 -3.80 -19.10 -10.98
C GLU A 329 -3.51 -18.30 -12.27
N ASN A 330 -4.00 -17.06 -12.32
CA ASN A 330 -3.92 -16.17 -13.47
C ASN A 330 -2.93 -15.03 -13.16
N MET A 331 -1.70 -15.18 -13.63
CA MET A 331 -0.62 -14.23 -13.38
C MET A 331 -0.93 -12.85 -13.95
N VAL A 332 -1.46 -12.79 -15.19
CA VAL A 332 -1.82 -11.55 -15.89
C VAL A 332 -3.23 -11.67 -16.45
N VAL A 333 -4.08 -10.69 -16.10
CA VAL A 333 -5.46 -10.56 -16.56
C VAL A 333 -5.65 -9.20 -17.22
N VAL A 334 -6.24 -9.19 -18.42
CA VAL A 334 -6.54 -7.98 -19.19
C VAL A 334 -8.03 -7.90 -19.48
N ASP A 335 -8.69 -6.87 -18.95
CA ASP A 335 -10.15 -6.67 -19.06
C ASP A 335 -10.95 -7.93 -18.71
N GLY A 336 -10.60 -8.57 -17.58
CA GLY A 336 -11.23 -9.81 -17.11
C GLY A 336 -10.86 -11.07 -17.89
N ASN A 337 -10.00 -10.97 -18.92
CA ASN A 337 -9.53 -12.12 -19.69
C ASN A 337 -8.13 -12.53 -19.24
N THR A 338 -7.98 -13.78 -18.80
CA THR A 338 -6.67 -14.36 -18.53
C THR A 338 -5.79 -14.33 -19.77
N LYS A 339 -4.58 -13.77 -19.63
CA LYS A 339 -3.54 -13.78 -20.68
C LYS A 339 -2.38 -14.69 -20.34
N VAL A 340 -2.06 -14.84 -19.06
CA VAL A 340 -0.92 -15.64 -18.57
C VAL A 340 -1.41 -16.47 -17.38
N LYS A 341 -1.18 -17.79 -17.43
CA LYS A 341 -1.51 -18.74 -16.36
C LYS A 341 -0.25 -19.33 -15.76
N SER A 342 -0.23 -19.51 -14.44
CA SER A 342 0.97 -19.98 -13.74
C SER A 342 1.36 -21.41 -14.11
N LYS A 343 0.38 -22.30 -14.35
CA LYS A 343 0.64 -23.67 -14.81
C LYS A 343 1.45 -23.78 -16.11
N ASP A 344 1.45 -22.73 -16.94
CA ASP A 344 2.18 -22.70 -18.22
C ASP A 344 3.61 -22.12 -18.04
N HIS A 345 3.93 -21.63 -16.84
CA HIS A 345 5.13 -20.86 -16.51
C HIS A 345 5.75 -21.29 -15.18
N MET A 346 5.65 -22.59 -14.85
CA MET A 346 6.06 -23.10 -13.55
C MET A 346 7.56 -22.93 -13.29
N GLY A 347 7.91 -22.38 -12.13
CA GLY A 347 9.29 -22.32 -11.65
C GLY A 347 9.57 -23.32 -10.53
N VAL A 348 10.69 -23.13 -9.82
CA VAL A 348 11.05 -23.98 -8.67
C VAL A 348 10.22 -23.64 -7.44
N PHE A 349 9.93 -22.35 -7.25
CA PHE A 349 9.05 -21.86 -6.19
C PHE A 349 8.09 -20.78 -6.71
N PRO A 350 8.54 -19.62 -7.22
CA PRO A 350 7.66 -18.74 -7.97
C PRO A 350 7.49 -19.25 -9.41
N ASP A 351 6.29 -19.05 -9.94
CA ASP A 351 5.97 -19.19 -11.35
C ASP A 351 6.27 -17.85 -12.05
N GLY A 352 6.82 -17.87 -13.27
CA GLY A 352 7.47 -16.67 -13.82
C GLY A 352 7.43 -16.50 -15.34
N ILE A 353 7.25 -15.24 -15.77
CA ILE A 353 7.43 -14.83 -17.17
C ILE A 353 8.53 -13.77 -17.29
N LEU A 354 9.31 -13.84 -18.36
CA LEU A 354 10.37 -12.87 -18.63
C LEU A 354 9.84 -11.50 -19.06
N ALA A 355 8.75 -11.48 -19.84
CA ALA A 355 8.15 -10.23 -20.31
C ALA A 355 6.68 -10.40 -20.71
N TYR A 356 5.90 -9.34 -20.51
CA TYR A 356 4.61 -9.08 -21.13
C TYR A 356 4.63 -7.63 -21.65
N LEU A 357 4.57 -7.47 -22.96
CA LEU A 357 4.78 -6.20 -23.65
C LEU A 357 3.53 -5.80 -24.44
N PRO A 358 3.33 -4.50 -24.71
CA PRO A 358 2.25 -4.04 -25.58
C PRO A 358 2.38 -4.67 -26.98
N ASN A 359 1.26 -4.98 -27.61
CA ASN A 359 1.26 -5.33 -29.02
C ASN A 359 1.57 -4.06 -29.83
N ASN A 360 2.68 -4.07 -30.57
CA ASN A 360 3.06 -2.98 -31.50
C ASN A 360 2.01 -2.75 -32.59
#